data_AF-X0UH19-F1
#
_entry.id   AF-X0UH19-F1
#
_cell.length_a   1.000
_cell.length_b   1.000
_cell.length_c   1.000
_cell.angle_alpha   90.00
_cell.angle_beta   90.00
_cell.angle_gamma   90.00
#
_symmetry.space_group_name_H-M   'P 1'
#
loop_
_entity.id
_entity.type
_entity.pdbx_description
1 polymer ?
#
loop_
_entity_poly.entity_id
_entity_poly.type
_entity_poly.pdbx_seq_one_letter_code
_entity_poly.pdbx_strand_id
1 'polypeptide(L)'
;SYSTVGRVIAGGHCMMFAFAFTFNRADPDEMDRVRKALHEAAEFSIEQGGIMWKPNVDEQKMIVERMDPNTLKIMKKIKQLLDPNGIMNPGNWDISA
;
A
#
# COMPACT_ATOMS: atom_id res chain seq x y z
N SER A 1 -16.71 2.85 15.34
CA SER A 1 -15.61 2.93 16.33
C SER A 1 -14.30 2.49 15.66
N TYR A 2 -13.15 2.83 16.24
CA TYR A 2 -11.85 2.39 15.70
C TYR A 2 -11.04 1.65 16.77
N SER A 3 -10.16 0.76 16.34
CA SER A 3 -9.14 0.14 17.18
C SER A 3 -7.80 0.16 16.47
N THR A 4 -6.73 0.14 17.24
CA THR A 4 -5.36 0.05 16.73
C THR A 4 -4.71 -1.19 17.29
N VAL A 5 -3.86 -1.82 16.49
CA VAL A 5 -2.99 -2.91 16.92
C VAL A 5 -1.56 -2.55 16.55
N GLY A 6 -0.63 -2.85 17.44
CA GLY A 6 0.80 -2.73 17.22
C GLY A 6 1.50 -3.97 17.77
N ARG A 7 2.38 -4.56 16.96
CA ARG A 7 3.22 -5.68 17.36
C ARG A 7 4.64 -5.41 16.94
N VAL A 8 5.52 -5.33 17.93
CA VAL A 8 6.97 -5.30 17.70
C VAL A 8 7.41 -6.66 17.13
N ILE A 9 8.18 -6.62 16.05
CA ILE A 9 8.69 -7.79 15.34
C ILE A 9 10.20 -7.63 15.09
N ALA A 10 10.82 -8.65 14.49
CA ALA A 10 12.24 -8.68 14.16
C ALA A 10 13.16 -8.29 15.33
N GLY A 11 12.91 -8.82 16.53
CA GLY A 11 13.76 -8.57 17.70
C GLY A 11 13.76 -7.12 18.21
N GLY A 12 12.81 -6.27 17.78
CA GLY A 12 12.73 -4.86 18.22
C GLY A 12 13.03 -3.85 17.12
N HIS A 13 13.46 -4.27 15.94
CA HIS A 13 13.88 -3.36 14.87
C HIS A 13 12.74 -2.83 14.00
N CYS A 14 11.57 -3.46 14.04
CA CYS A 14 10.39 -2.96 13.33
C CYS A 14 9.09 -3.31 14.07
N MET A 15 8.02 -2.62 13.69
CA MET A 15 6.68 -2.83 14.24
C MET A 15 5.69 -3.01 13.10
N MET A 16 4.84 -4.02 13.21
CA MET A 16 3.63 -4.11 12.41
C MET A 16 2.52 -3.38 13.16
N PHE A 17 1.85 -2.44 12.52
CA PHE A 17 0.69 -1.76 13.07
C PHE A 17 -0.47 -1.75 12.08
N ALA A 18 -1.69 -1.58 12.58
CA ALA A 18 -2.86 -1.41 11.73
C ALA A 18 -3.91 -0.49 12.38
N PHE A 19 -4.60 0.25 11.52
CA PHE A 19 -5.82 0.97 11.84
C PHE A 19 -7.01 0.12 11.44
N ALA A 20 -7.87 -0.23 12.40
CA ALA A 20 -9.08 -1.00 12.16
C ALA A 20 -10.30 -0.11 12.34
N PHE A 21 -11.04 0.10 11.25
CA PHE A 21 -12.30 0.83 11.25
C PHE A 21 -13.46 -0.16 11.18
N THR A 22 -14.43 -0.01 12.08
CA THR A 22 -15.72 -0.70 11.97
C THR A 22 -16.65 0.19 11.15
N PHE A 23 -17.40 -0.42 10.22
CA PHE A 23 -18.32 0.29 9.33
C PHE A 23 -19.47 -0.61 8.87
N ASN A 24 -20.63 -0.01 8.60
CA ASN A 24 -21.77 -0.69 7.99
C ASN A 24 -21.68 -0.63 6.46
N ARG A 25 -21.56 -1.77 5.80
CA ARG A 25 -21.50 -1.86 4.33
C ARG A 25 -22.80 -1.45 3.65
N ALA A 26 -23.92 -1.48 4.37
CA ALA A 26 -25.23 -1.10 3.83
C ALA A 26 -25.48 0.42 3.88
N ASP A 27 -24.62 1.20 4.54
CA ASP A 27 -24.69 2.65 4.61
C ASP A 27 -23.67 3.26 3.61
N PRO A 28 -24.13 3.83 2.48
CA PRO A 28 -23.25 4.42 1.49
C PRO A 28 -22.40 5.58 2.03
N ASP A 29 -22.96 6.41 2.91
CA ASP A 29 -22.26 7.55 3.48
C ASP A 29 -21.14 7.07 4.42
N GLU A 30 -21.38 6.01 5.19
CA GLU A 30 -20.35 5.40 6.02
C GLU A 30 -19.25 4.73 5.18
N MET A 31 -19.62 4.09 4.08
CA MET A 31 -18.67 3.52 3.13
C MET A 31 -17.74 4.58 2.53
N ASP A 32 -18.25 5.76 2.20
CA ASP A 32 -17.42 6.84 1.67
C ASP A 32 -16.50 7.43 2.73
N ARG A 33 -16.98 7.60 3.97
CA ARG A 33 -16.15 8.04 5.10
C ARG A 33 -15.02 7.04 5.40
N VAL A 34 -15.30 5.73 5.40
CA VAL A 34 -14.27 4.73 5.72
C VAL A 34 -13.23 4.60 4.61
N ARG A 35 -13.62 4.74 3.33
CA ARG A 35 -12.66 4.79 2.22
C ARG A 35 -11.70 5.95 2.37
N LYS A 36 -12.22 7.14 2.69
CA LYS A 36 -11.40 8.33 2.96
C LYS A 36 -10.47 8.12 4.15
N ALA A 37 -10.98 7.59 5.27
CA ALA A 37 -10.16 7.33 6.46
C ALA A 37 -9.04 6.31 6.20
N LEU A 38 -9.31 5.26 5.41
CA LEU A 38 -8.28 4.29 5.00
C LEU A 38 -7.22 4.92 4.10
N HIS A 39 -7.62 5.76 3.15
CA HIS A 39 -6.69 6.49 2.28
C HIS A 39 -5.79 7.44 3.09
N GLU A 40 -6.35 8.24 3.99
CA GLU A 40 -5.58 9.14 4.87
C GLU A 40 -4.63 8.35 5.78
N ALA A 41 -5.07 7.20 6.31
CA ALA A 41 -4.23 6.32 7.12
C ALA A 41 -3.07 5.70 6.33
N ALA A 42 -3.29 5.34 5.05
CA ALA A 42 -2.27 4.82 4.15
C ALA A 42 -1.22 5.89 3.82
N GLU A 43 -1.67 7.11 3.49
CA GLU A 43 -0.80 8.25 3.22
C GLU A 43 0.09 8.57 4.44
N PHE A 44 -0.51 8.70 5.62
CA PHE A 44 0.22 8.90 6.86
C PHE A 44 1.24 7.79 7.11
N SER A 45 0.86 6.53 6.90
CA SER A 45 1.75 5.39 7.14
C SER A 45 3.01 5.46 6.26
N ILE A 46 2.88 5.85 4.99
CA ILE A 46 4.03 6.01 4.10
C ILE A 46 4.90 7.21 4.51
N GLU A 47 4.28 8.34 4.89
CA GLU A 47 5.01 9.53 5.36
C GLU A 47 5.88 9.25 6.59
N GLN A 48 5.43 8.35 7.48
CA GLN A 48 6.20 7.91 8.64
C GLN A 48 7.26 6.83 8.33
N GLY A 49 7.48 6.51 7.05
CA GLY A 49 8.42 5.47 6.60
C GLY A 49 7.88 4.04 6.75
N GLY A 50 6.58 3.89 7.00
CA GLY A 50 5.90 2.60 7.00
C GLY A 50 5.61 2.11 5.57
N ILE A 51 5.45 0.80 5.41
CA ILE A 51 5.01 0.17 4.16
C ILE A 51 3.86 -0.78 4.45
N MET A 52 2.83 -0.71 3.61
CA MET A 52 1.66 -1.59 3.70
C MET A 52 2.05 -3.02 3.32
N TRP A 53 1.66 -3.98 4.18
CA TRP A 53 1.99 -5.40 4.00
C TRP A 53 1.28 -6.04 2.78
N LYS A 54 0.05 -5.63 2.48
CA LYS A 54 -0.78 -6.12 1.37
C LYS A 54 -1.53 -4.95 0.72
N PRO A 55 -0.84 -4.12 -0.07
CA PRO A 55 -1.45 -2.92 -0.62
C PRO A 55 -2.43 -3.25 -1.74
N ASN A 56 -3.55 -2.51 -1.78
CA ASN A 56 -4.43 -2.46 -2.95
C ASN A 56 -3.78 -1.67 -4.11
N VAL A 57 -4.43 -1.60 -5.26
CA VAL A 57 -3.84 -0.96 -6.46
C VAL A 57 -3.50 0.52 -6.24
N ASP A 58 -4.32 1.28 -5.52
CA ASP A 58 -4.05 2.69 -5.29
C ASP A 58 -2.93 2.89 -4.26
N GLU A 59 -2.91 2.06 -3.23
CA GLU A 59 -1.81 2.00 -2.26
C GLU A 59 -0.48 1.59 -2.91
N GLN A 60 -0.51 0.68 -3.91
CA GLN A 60 0.67 0.31 -4.70
C GLN A 60 1.21 1.52 -5.48
N LYS A 61 0.33 2.31 -6.12
CA LYS A 61 0.74 3.55 -6.81
C LYS A 61 1.39 4.52 -5.84
N MET A 62 0.80 4.75 -4.66
CA MET A 62 1.37 5.63 -3.63
C MET A 62 2.78 5.18 -3.20
N ILE A 63 3.00 3.85 -3.06
CA ILE A 63 4.31 3.29 -2.76
C ILE A 63 5.28 3.53 -3.91
N VAL A 64 4.87 3.25 -5.16
CA VAL A 64 5.72 3.44 -6.35
C VAL A 64 6.14 4.90 -6.54
N GLU A 65 5.23 5.85 -6.33
CA GLU A 65 5.49 7.30 -6.42
C GLU A 65 6.57 7.77 -5.43
N ARG A 66 6.63 7.15 -4.25
CA ARG A 66 7.57 7.51 -3.16
C ARG A 66 8.76 6.57 -3.07
N MET A 67 8.85 5.59 -3.96
CA MET A 67 9.90 4.58 -3.96
C MET A 67 11.25 5.20 -4.30
N ASP A 68 12.32 4.72 -3.67
CA ASP A 68 13.68 5.10 -4.07
C ASP A 68 13.89 4.87 -5.59
N PRO A 69 14.38 5.87 -6.34
CA PRO A 69 14.51 5.77 -7.79
C PRO A 69 15.41 4.61 -8.27
N ASN A 70 16.42 4.22 -7.49
CA ASN A 70 17.29 3.10 -7.86
C ASN A 70 16.56 1.77 -7.70
N THR A 71 15.79 1.62 -6.62
CA THR A 71 14.92 0.46 -6.40
C THR A 71 13.90 0.33 -7.53
N LEU A 72 13.21 1.43 -7.86
CA LEU A 72 12.24 1.46 -8.95
C LEU A 72 12.87 1.07 -10.30
N LYS A 73 14.08 1.59 -10.59
CA LYS A 73 14.84 1.25 -11.81
C LYS A 73 15.19 -0.24 -11.88
N ILE A 74 15.57 -0.86 -10.77
CA ILE A 74 15.85 -2.31 -10.72
C ILE A 74 14.57 -3.10 -10.99
N MET A 75 13.45 -2.75 -10.34
CA MET A 75 12.17 -3.41 -10.58
C MET A 75 11.74 -3.32 -12.04
N LYS A 76 11.87 -2.14 -12.67
CA LYS A 76 11.54 -1.95 -14.10
C LYS A 76 12.37 -2.86 -15.00
N LYS A 77 13.67 -2.98 -14.75
CA LYS A 77 14.55 -3.88 -15.51
C LYS A 77 14.15 -5.34 -15.37
N ILE A 78 13.81 -5.79 -14.15
CA ILE A 78 13.35 -7.16 -13.90
C ILE A 78 12.04 -7.43 -14.65
N LYS A 79 11.07 -6.50 -14.57
CA LYS A 79 9.79 -6.63 -15.28
C LYS A 79 9.99 -6.70 -16.79
N GLN A 80 10.81 -5.82 -17.37
CA GLN A 80 11.10 -5.84 -18.82
C GLN A 80 11.81 -7.11 -19.26
N LEU A 81 12.71 -7.65 -18.43
CA LEU A 81 13.41 -8.91 -18.71
C LEU A 81 12.46 -10.11 -18.73
N LEU A 82 11.53 -10.17 -17.76
CA LEU A 82 10.65 -11.33 -17.56
C LEU A 82 9.33 -11.26 -18.32
N ASP A 83 8.81 -10.06 -18.54
CA ASP A 83 7.52 -9.81 -19.18
C ASP A 83 7.65 -8.68 -20.23
N PRO A 84 8.41 -8.91 -21.32
CA PRO A 84 8.65 -7.89 -22.35
C PRO A 84 7.38 -7.44 -23.08
N ASN A 85 6.32 -8.25 -23.05
CA ASN A 85 5.02 -7.95 -23.68
C ASN A 85 3.99 -7.38 -22.69
N GLY A 86 4.31 -7.29 -21.40
CA GLY A 86 3.41 -6.73 -20.39
C GLY A 86 2.13 -7.54 -20.13
N ILE A 87 2.13 -8.85 -20.40
CA ILE A 87 0.92 -9.70 -20.29
C ILE A 87 0.75 -10.32 -18.90
N MET A 88 1.77 -10.29 -18.05
CA MET A 88 1.73 -10.89 -16.72
C MET A 88 1.11 -9.91 -15.72
N ASN A 89 -0.19 -10.11 -15.44
CA ASN A 89 -0.98 -9.40 -14.43
C ASN A 89 -0.90 -7.86 -14.54
N PRO A 90 -1.42 -7.27 -15.65
CA PRO A 90 -1.37 -5.83 -15.88
C PRO A 90 -2.09 -5.05 -14.76
N GLY A 91 -1.54 -3.90 -14.40
CA GLY A 91 -2.07 -3.02 -13.34
C GLY A 91 -1.62 -3.34 -11.91
N ASN A 92 -1.12 -4.55 -11.64
CA ASN A 92 -0.60 -4.92 -10.32
C ASN A 92 0.90 -4.60 -10.21
N TRP A 93 1.27 -3.77 -9.24
CA TRP A 93 2.60 -3.18 -9.11
C TRP A 93 3.07 -2.59 -10.43
N ASP A 94 2.16 -1.86 -11.09
CA ASP A 94 2.46 -1.29 -12.38
C ASP A 94 3.49 -0.18 -12.24
N ILE A 95 4.67 -0.46 -12.79
CA ILE A 95 5.85 0.40 -12.82
C ILE A 95 6.18 0.80 -14.26
N SER A 96 5.27 0.58 -15.20
CA SER A 96 5.49 0.82 -16.64
C SER A 96 5.30 2.28 -17.07
N ALA A 97 4.87 3.17 -16.16
CA ALA A 97 4.88 4.63 -16.37
C ALA A 97 6.30 5.21 -16.45
#